data_AF-A0A1Z9RWR9-F1
#
_entry.id   AF-A0A1Z9RWR9-F1
#
_cell.length_a   1.000
_cell.length_b   1.000
_cell.length_c   1.000
_cell.angle_alpha   90.00
_cell.angle_beta   90.00
_cell.angle_gamma   90.00
#
_symmetry.space_group_name_H-M   'P 1'
#
loop_
_entity.id
_entity.type
_entity.pdbx_description
1 polymer ?
#
loop_
_entity_poly.entity_id
_entity_poly.type
_entity_poly.pdbx_seq_one_letter_code
_entity_poly.pdbx_strand_id
1 'polypeptide(L)' 'MKKSLIKISGRDDSPGRPLIYKTTDIFLKSFGLNRLSDLPKLKEISEIIENEPELIEQIDAFK' A
#
# COMPACT_ATOMS: atom_id res chain seq x y z
N MET A 1 -12.48 -10.21 3.90
CA MET A 1 -12.49 -8.74 4.03
C MET A 1 -11.72 -8.28 5.27
N LYS A 2 -10.59 -8.91 5.56
CA LYS A 2 -9.85 -8.78 6.83
C LYS A 2 -8.71 -7.78 6.61
N LYS A 3 -8.60 -6.77 7.49
CA LYS A 3 -7.71 -5.60 7.43
C LYS A 3 -8.22 -4.51 6.48
N SER A 4 -8.95 -3.55 7.03
CA SER A 4 -9.42 -2.33 6.36
C SER A 4 -8.24 -1.40 6.02
N LEU A 5 -7.31 -1.85 5.18
CA LEU A 5 -6.08 -1.12 4.81
C LEU A 5 -6.37 0.02 3.85
N ILE A 6 -7.38 -0.15 2.99
CA ILE A 6 -7.84 0.84 2.01
C ILE A 6 -9.30 1.23 2.29
N LYS A 7 -9.64 2.50 2.01
CA LYS A 7 -10.99 3.05 2.08
C LYS A 7 -11.33 3.80 0.81
N ILE A 8 -12.63 3.94 0.53
CA ILE A 8 -13.13 4.80 -0.54
C ILE A 8 -13.02 6.25 -0.07
N SER A 9 -12.32 7.08 -0.85
CA SER A 9 -12.15 8.51 -0.57
C SER A 9 -13.15 9.40 -1.32
N GLY A 10 -13.88 8.84 -2.29
CA GLY A 10 -14.85 9.60 -3.08
C GLY A 10 -14.98 9.04 -4.49
N ARG A 11 -15.53 9.87 -5.38
CA ARG A 11 -15.60 9.61 -6.81
C ARG A 11 -14.85 10.72 -7.54
N ASP A 12 -14.16 10.34 -8.60
CA ASP A 12 -13.56 11.31 -9.50
C ASP A 12 -14.63 12.00 -10.35
N ASP A 13 -14.39 13.23 -10.79
CA ASP A 13 -15.34 14.00 -11.62
C ASP A 13 -15.19 13.72 -13.12
N SER A 14 -14.25 12.86 -13.53
CA SER A 14 -14.15 12.38 -14.90
C SER A 14 -15.38 11.56 -15.35
N PRO A 15 -15.62 11.45 -16.67
CA PRO A 15 -16.71 10.64 -17.21
C PRO A 15 -16.67 9.21 -16.68
N GLY A 16 -17.80 8.74 -16.15
CA GLY A 16 -17.90 7.42 -15.50
C GLY A 16 -17.74 7.46 -13.97
N ARG A 17 -17.34 8.60 -13.39
CA ARG A 17 -17.25 8.85 -11.94
C ARG A 17 -16.63 7.67 -11.15
N PRO A 18 -15.40 7.24 -11.50
CA PRO A 18 -14.78 6.07 -10.89
C PRO A 18 -14.56 6.27 -9.38
N LEU A 19 -14.57 5.17 -8.63
CA LEU A 19 -14.29 5.17 -7.19
C LEU A 19 -12.81 5.45 -6.93
N ILE A 20 -12.52 6.43 -6.08
CA ILE A 20 -11.17 6.74 -5.62
C ILE A 20 -10.90 5.98 -4.33
N TYR A 21 -9.79 5.26 -4.27
CA TYR A 21 -9.34 4.55 -3.08
C TYR A 21 -8.16 5.29 -2.43
N LYS A 22 -8.08 5.25 -1.10
CA LYS A 22 -6.96 5.77 -0.31
C LYS A 22 -6.60 4.80 0.80
N THR A 23 -5.37 4.89 1.30
CA THR A 23 -4.93 4.18 2.50
C THR A 23 -5.64 4.71 3.74
N THR A 24 -5.67 3.88 4.77
CA THR A 24 -6.28 4.17 6.08
C THR A 24 -5.21 4.32 7.15
N ASP A 25 -5.58 4.79 8.32
CA ASP A 25 -4.67 4.83 9.47
C ASP A 25 -4.27 3.42 9.94
N ILE A 26 -5.09 2.41 9.63
CA ILE A 26 -4.81 0.99 9.91
C ILE A 26 -3.66 0.50 9.02
N PHE A 27 -3.56 0.99 7.78
CA PHE A 27 -2.41 0.72 6.92
C PHE A 27 -1.14 1.22 7.60
N LEU A 28 -1.09 2.50 7.97
CA LEU A 28 0.10 3.08 8.62
C LEU A 28 0.51 2.30 9.87
N LYS A 29 -0.43 1.97 10.75
CA LYS A 29 -0.18 1.15 11.95
C LYS A 29 0.32 -0.26 11.64
N SER A 30 -0.19 -0.90 10.58
CA SER A 30 0.22 -2.25 10.20
C SER A 30 1.63 -2.31 9.64
N PHE A 31 2.07 -1.23 8.98
CA PHE A 31 3.43 -1.09 8.44
C PHE A 31 4.39 -0.37 9.39
N GLY A 32 3.96 -0.04 10.62
CA GLY A 32 4.79 0.65 11.62
C GLY A 32 5.14 2.09 11.25
N LEU A 33 4.37 2.72 10.35
CA LEU A 33 4.60 4.08 9.87
C LEU A 33 3.75 5.06 10.67
N ASN A 34 4.31 6.24 10.95
CA ASN A 34 3.55 7.33 11.59
C ASN A 34 2.87 8.22 10.55
N ARG A 35 3.47 8.35 9.36
CA ARG A 35 2.99 9.25 8.29
C ARG A 35 3.22 8.63 6.90
N LEU A 36 2.49 9.12 5.90
CA LEU A 36 2.71 8.73 4.49
C LEU A 36 4.09 9.17 3.98
N SER A 37 4.67 10.23 4.55
CA SER A 37 6.01 10.71 4.21
C SER A 37 7.12 9.74 4.60
N ASP A 38 6.82 8.82 5.53
CA ASP A 38 7.78 7.87 6.07
C ASP A 38 7.84 6.59 5.21
N LEU A 39 7.06 6.55 4.11
CA LEU A 39 7.14 5.47 3.14
C LEU A 39 8.51 5.48 2.46
N PRO A 40 9.16 4.31 2.33
CA PRO A 40 10.41 4.20 1.60
C PRO A 40 10.21 4.62 0.15
N LYS A 41 11.25 5.26 -0.41
CA LYS A 41 11.23 5.65 -1.82
C LYS A 41 11.30 4.41 -2.71
N LEU A 42 10.84 4.54 -3.95
CA LEU A 42 10.87 3.43 -4.92
C LEU A 42 12.26 2.79 -5.07
N LYS A 43 13.33 3.58 -5.02
CA LYS A 43 14.72 3.07 -5.05
C LYS A 43 15.06 2.23 -3.81
N GLU A 44 14.69 2.71 -2.64
CA GLU A 44 14.90 2.02 -1.36
C GLU A 44 14.08 0.73 -1.30
N ILE A 45 12.89 0.70 -1.90
CA ILE A 45 12.06 -0.51 -2.01
C ILE A 45 12.76 -1.57 -2.87
N SER A 46 13.33 -1.21 -4.02
CA SER A 46 14.10 -2.14 -4.85
C SER A 46 15.28 -2.73 -4.08
N GLU A 47 16.02 -1.90 -3.35
CA GLU A 47 17.13 -2.36 -2.51
C GLU A 47 16.65 -3.29 -1.38
N ILE A 48 15.54 -3.00 -0.70
CA ILE A 48 14.98 -3.88 0.35
C ILE A 48 14.58 -5.24 -0.24
N ILE A 49 13.92 -5.24 -1.40
CA ILE A 49 13.47 -6.47 -2.09
C ILE A 49 14.66 -7.33 -2.54
N GLU A 50 15.73 -6.68 -3.03
CA GLU A 50 16.96 -7.38 -3.42
C GLU A 50 17.71 -7.96 -2.21
N ASN A 51 17.67 -7.29 -1.06
CA ASN A 51 18.35 -7.75 0.16
C ASN A 51 17.54 -8.78 0.98
N GLU A 52 16.21 -8.82 0.82
CA GLU A 52 15.31 -9.77 1.49
C GLU A 52 14.48 -10.57 0.46
N PRO A 53 15.08 -11.55 -0.24
CA PRO A 53 14.41 -12.30 -1.30
C PRO A 53 13.20 -13.14 -0.82
N GLU A 54 13.12 -13.46 0.47
CA GLU A 54 11.99 -14.17 1.08
C GLU A 54 10.67 -13.37 1.01
N LEU A 55 10.73 -12.04 0.91
CA LEU A 55 9.54 -11.19 0.74
C LEU A 55 8.89 -11.40 -0.64
N ILE A 56 9.68 -11.70 -1.66
CA ILE A 56 9.19 -11.94 -3.03
C ILE A 56 8.36 -13.23 -3.07
N GLU A 57 8.85 -14.29 -2.42
CA GLU A 57 8.11 -15.56 -2.31
C GLU A 57 6.77 -15.37 -1.59
N GLN A 58 6.74 -14.55 -0.53
CA GLN A 58 5.49 -14.24 0.18
C GLN A 58 4.51 -13.46 -0.71
N ILE A 59 4.98 -12.49 -1.49
CA ILE A 59 4.15 -11.70 -2.40
C ILE A 59 3.57 -12.58 -3.52
N ASP A 60 4.39 -13.46 -4.10
CA ASP A 60 3.95 -14.39 -5.14
C ASP A 60 2.99 -15.46 -4.60
N ALA A 61 3.08 -15.83 -3.31
CA ALA A 61 2.12 -16.73 -2.66
C ALA A 61 0.72 -16.12 -2.45
N PHE A 62 0.56 -14.80 -2.55
CA PHE A 62 -0.74 -14.12 -2.51
C PHE A 62 -1.40 -13.97 -3.90
N LYS A 63 -0.73 -14.43 -4.96
CA LYS A 63 -1.19 -14.37 -6.35
C LYS A 63 -2.05 -15.58 -6.71
#